data_AF-A0A1B0CL76-F1
#
_entry.id   AF-A0A1B0CL76-F1
#
_cell.length_a   1.000
_cell.length_b   1.000
_cell.length_c   1.000
_cell.angle_alpha   90.00
_cell.angle_beta   90.00
_cell.angle_gamma   90.00
#
_symmetry.space_group_name_H-M   'P 1'
#
loop_
_entity.id
_entity.type
_entity.pdbx_description
1 polymer ?
#
loop_
_entity_poly.entity_id
_entity_poly.type
_entity_poly.pdbx_seq_one_letter_code
_entity_poly.pdbx_strand_id
1 'polypeptide(L)'
;MLHSHPEPFLNDSLERLFCKKYLFARQAHWKLPEVDVLFTQKNFQDTHLQEAKQRLNSVKSKLNDVELEVWSTHTFNQSPSPEIIYRIRHGFNVEFVTQAWTKFYECLGSFCLIPDVEETQQPLNTVHLCEAPGAFVVALNHFLKTHRKRIKEWSWCASTLNVYYEDAPDCQEELVSHLHLAETVAALRILALGGCFVLKMFTFFESSSICLIYLLTCIFKSVTVFKPVTSKGGNSEVYVICEYLENRLNEDFLEKMFKNISNRNAAFFPAVQLPRDFLQQLYACTGMFSKWQIDVIEGNIATFDRDNIDKMSEDLVNFKQAAFFEFCKRYKLENLPEKARITKPNVVPSYMRSSPRITEGSYTER
;
A
#
# COMPACT_ATOMS: atom_id res chain seq x y z
N MET A 1 -20.69 -11.11 28.25
CA MET A 1 -21.79 -10.12 28.18
C MET A 1 -21.50 -9.22 26.99
N LEU A 2 -22.00 -9.58 25.82
CA LEU A 2 -21.75 -8.92 24.54
C LEU A 2 -23.10 -8.94 23.82
N HIS A 3 -23.72 -7.78 23.60
CA HIS A 3 -24.69 -7.47 22.54
C HIS A 3 -25.21 -6.05 22.77
N SER A 4 -24.35 -5.04 22.64
CA SER A 4 -24.81 -3.73 22.16
C SER A 4 -24.40 -3.68 20.70
N HIS A 5 -25.38 -3.63 19.80
CA HIS A 5 -25.11 -3.32 18.40
C HIS A 5 -24.53 -1.90 18.37
N PRO A 6 -23.35 -1.67 17.77
CA PRO A 6 -22.80 -0.33 17.64
C PRO A 6 -23.81 0.56 16.90
N GLU A 7 -23.96 1.81 17.36
CA GLU A 7 -24.90 2.76 16.78
C GLU A 7 -24.71 2.91 15.25
N PRO A 8 -25.77 3.18 14.47
CA PRO A 8 -25.70 3.24 13.00
C PRO A 8 -24.57 4.13 12.46
N PHE A 9 -24.32 5.28 13.09
CA PHE A 9 -23.24 6.21 12.72
C PHE A 9 -21.83 5.63 12.90
N LEU A 10 -21.64 4.78 13.92
CA LEU A 10 -20.37 4.11 14.18
C LEU A 10 -20.09 3.06 13.09
N ASN A 11 -21.11 2.32 12.65
CA ASN A 11 -20.96 1.34 11.56
C ASN A 11 -20.57 2.00 10.24
N ASP A 12 -21.19 3.13 9.88
CA ASP A 12 -20.85 3.86 8.66
C ASP A 12 -19.41 4.40 8.70
N SER A 13 -18.99 4.89 9.86
CA SER A 13 -17.63 5.42 10.07
C SER A 13 -16.57 4.31 9.97
N LEU A 14 -16.86 3.14 10.54
CA LEU A 14 -16.01 1.94 10.40
C LEU A 14 -15.99 1.44 8.95
N GLU A 15 -17.12 1.42 8.26
CA GLU A 15 -17.15 0.99 6.86
C GLU A 15 -16.27 1.89 5.99
N ARG A 16 -16.38 3.20 6.15
CA ARG A 16 -15.52 4.19 5.47
C ARG A 16 -14.04 4.03 5.81
N LEU A 17 -13.72 3.54 7.01
CA LEU A 17 -12.36 3.32 7.46
C LEU A 17 -11.69 2.13 6.75
N PHE A 18 -12.42 1.02 6.55
CA PHE A 18 -11.89 -0.23 5.98
C PHE A 18 -12.09 -0.36 4.47
N CYS A 19 -13.05 0.35 3.87
CA CYS A 19 -13.39 0.20 2.45
C CYS A 19 -12.75 1.28 1.55
N LYS A 20 -11.54 1.73 1.88
CA LYS A 20 -10.76 2.66 1.06
C LYS A 20 -10.12 1.94 -0.14
N LYS A 21 -10.94 1.64 -1.14
CA LYS A 21 -10.53 0.96 -2.37
C LYS A 21 -11.12 1.58 -3.62
N TYR A 22 -10.42 1.44 -4.75
CA TYR A 22 -10.86 1.83 -6.08
C TYR A 22 -10.54 0.71 -7.07
N LEU A 23 -11.57 0.09 -7.67
CA LEU A 23 -11.42 -0.95 -8.69
C LEU A 23 -11.48 -0.31 -10.08
N PHE A 24 -10.45 -0.55 -10.90
CA PHE A 24 -10.48 -0.15 -12.31
C PHE A 24 -11.39 -1.09 -13.11
N ALA A 25 -12.37 -0.51 -13.79
CA ALA A 25 -13.23 -1.21 -14.74
C ALA A 25 -12.52 -1.28 -16.10
N ARG A 26 -11.73 -2.34 -16.30
CA ARG A 26 -11.03 -2.63 -17.56
C ARG A 26 -12.02 -2.68 -18.73
N GLN A 27 -11.65 -2.00 -19.83
CA GLN A 27 -12.44 -2.01 -21.06
C GLN A 27 -11.77 -2.85 -22.15
N ALA A 28 -12.57 -3.43 -23.04
CA ALA A 28 -12.07 -4.32 -24.09
C ALA A 28 -11.16 -3.60 -25.12
N HIS A 29 -11.31 -2.29 -25.29
CA HIS A 29 -10.48 -1.50 -26.19
C HIS A 29 -9.17 -1.01 -25.55
N TRP A 30 -8.95 -1.22 -24.25
CA TRP A 30 -7.68 -0.90 -23.61
C TRP A 30 -6.63 -1.90 -24.09
N LYS A 31 -5.72 -1.43 -24.94
CA LYS A 31 -4.65 -2.20 -25.54
C LYS A 31 -3.31 -1.55 -25.25
N LEU A 32 -2.30 -2.39 -25.05
CA LEU A 32 -0.95 -1.91 -24.88
C LEU A 32 -0.43 -1.31 -26.18
N PRO A 33 0.38 -0.24 -26.11
CA PRO A 33 1.07 0.28 -27.28
C PRO A 33 2.11 -0.71 -27.81
N GLU A 34 2.47 -0.57 -29.08
CA GLU A 34 3.54 -1.35 -29.70
C GLU A 34 4.91 -1.08 -29.03
N VAL A 35 5.83 -2.05 -29.12
CA VAL A 35 7.14 -2.00 -28.43
C VAL A 35 8.02 -0.84 -28.93
N ASP A 36 7.89 -0.47 -30.19
CA ASP A 36 8.68 0.56 -30.86
C ASP A 36 8.39 1.97 -30.34
N VAL A 37 7.17 2.23 -29.86
CA VAL A 37 6.77 3.54 -29.33
C VAL A 37 7.10 3.73 -27.84
N LEU A 38 7.51 2.68 -27.12
CA LEU A 38 7.84 2.75 -25.70
C LEU A 38 9.08 3.62 -25.44
N PHE A 39 9.00 4.51 -24.46
CA PHE A 39 10.10 5.41 -24.06
C PHE A 39 10.61 6.33 -25.17
N THR A 40 9.79 6.62 -26.19
CA THR A 40 10.15 7.51 -27.32
C THR A 40 9.86 8.98 -27.07
N GLN A 41 8.96 9.28 -26.12
CA GLN A 41 8.54 10.63 -25.78
C GLN A 41 9.03 11.03 -24.40
N LYS A 42 9.17 12.34 -24.18
CA LYS A 42 9.46 12.89 -22.85
C LYS A 42 8.30 12.62 -21.89
N ASN A 43 8.59 12.62 -20.60
CA ASN A 43 7.56 12.68 -19.57
C ASN A 43 6.58 13.82 -19.84
N PHE A 44 5.30 13.55 -19.57
CA PHE A 44 4.22 14.49 -19.78
C PHE A 44 3.54 14.81 -18.46
N GLN A 45 2.88 15.95 -18.42
CA GLN A 45 2.09 16.40 -17.28
C GLN A 45 0.63 16.47 -17.69
N ASP A 46 -0.22 15.72 -16.98
CA ASP A 46 -1.66 15.80 -17.14
C ASP A 46 -2.20 16.94 -16.27
N THR A 47 -2.90 17.90 -16.88
CA THR A 47 -3.36 19.11 -16.19
C THR A 47 -4.23 18.80 -14.97
N HIS A 48 -5.17 17.86 -15.08
CA HIS A 48 -6.09 17.53 -14.00
C HIS A 48 -5.36 16.90 -12.80
N LEU A 49 -4.43 15.98 -13.08
CA LEU A 49 -3.63 15.34 -12.07
C LEU A 49 -2.64 16.31 -11.40
N GLN A 50 -2.06 17.23 -12.15
CA GLN A 50 -1.16 18.24 -11.60
C GLN A 50 -1.90 19.27 -10.72
N GLU A 51 -3.13 19.65 -11.08
CA GLU A 51 -4.00 20.46 -10.19
C GLU A 51 -4.32 19.72 -8.88
N ALA A 52 -4.60 18.42 -8.95
CA ALA A 52 -4.82 17.59 -7.76
C ALA A 52 -3.55 17.48 -6.89
N LYS A 53 -2.37 17.33 -7.50
CA LYS A 53 -1.07 17.34 -6.83
C LYS A 53 -0.84 18.66 -6.09
N GLN A 54 -1.03 19.80 -6.76
CA GLN A 54 -0.87 21.12 -6.17
C GLN A 54 -1.80 21.32 -4.97
N ARG A 55 -3.07 20.92 -5.10
CA ARG A 55 -4.04 20.98 -4.00
C ARG A 55 -3.58 20.16 -2.80
N LEU A 56 -3.19 18.91 -3.01
CA LEU A 56 -2.74 18.04 -1.92
C LEU A 56 -1.48 18.61 -1.24
N ASN A 57 -0.50 19.08 -2.02
CA ASN A 57 0.73 19.65 -1.48
C ASN A 57 0.47 20.96 -0.73
N SER A 58 -0.50 21.79 -1.15
CA SER A 58 -0.90 23.00 -0.41
C SER A 58 -1.49 22.70 0.97
N VAL A 59 -2.11 21.53 1.15
CA VAL A 59 -2.63 21.08 2.46
C VAL A 59 -1.49 20.52 3.31
N LYS A 60 -0.60 19.72 2.71
CA LYS A 60 0.60 19.20 3.40
C LYS A 60 1.50 20.33 3.91
N SER A 61 1.68 21.39 3.12
CA SER A 61 2.54 22.53 3.50
C SER A 61 2.05 23.29 4.73
N LYS A 62 0.78 23.14 5.13
CA LYS A 62 0.25 23.68 6.40
C LYS A 62 0.97 23.09 7.62
N LEU A 63 1.67 21.96 7.45
CA LEU A 63 2.38 21.24 8.51
C LEU A 63 3.86 21.60 8.60
N ASN A 64 4.39 22.46 7.71
CA ASN A 64 5.82 22.75 7.61
C ASN A 64 6.40 23.37 8.89
N ASP A 65 5.60 24.17 9.61
CA ASP A 65 6.03 24.85 10.84
C ASP A 65 5.71 24.04 12.12
N VAL A 66 5.15 22.83 11.97
CA VAL A 66 4.79 21.99 13.12
C VAL A 66 5.95 21.07 13.48
N GLU A 67 6.33 21.08 14.76
CA GLU A 67 7.38 20.21 15.30
C GLU A 67 7.06 18.73 15.04
N LEU A 68 7.95 18.02 14.32
CA LEU A 68 7.70 16.68 13.79
C LEU A 68 7.39 15.64 14.88
N GLU A 69 8.08 15.71 16.02
CA GLU A 69 7.88 14.76 17.12
C GLU A 69 6.50 14.93 17.75
N VAL A 70 6.13 16.18 18.04
CA VAL A 70 4.83 16.57 18.59
C VAL A 70 3.69 16.19 17.64
N TRP A 71 3.84 16.47 16.35
CA TRP A 71 2.87 16.09 15.32
C TRP A 71 2.74 14.57 15.16
N SER A 72 3.87 13.85 15.20
CA SER A 72 3.86 12.39 15.13
C SER A 72 3.11 11.78 16.31
N THR A 73 3.27 12.31 17.53
CA THR A 73 2.56 11.85 18.72
C THR A 73 1.06 12.12 18.61
N HIS A 74 0.67 13.34 18.21
CA HIS A 74 -0.73 13.68 18.00
C HIS A 74 -1.41 12.77 16.97
N THR A 75 -0.83 12.62 15.77
CA THR A 75 -1.41 11.78 14.71
C THR A 75 -1.41 10.29 15.07
N PHE A 76 -0.47 9.82 15.90
CA PHE A 76 -0.50 8.49 16.49
C PHE A 76 -1.72 8.34 17.44
N ASN A 77 -1.96 9.33 18.30
CA ASN A 77 -3.09 9.35 19.23
C ASN A 77 -4.45 9.52 18.54
N GLN A 78 -4.53 10.14 17.35
CA GLN A 78 -5.78 10.24 16.59
C GLN A 78 -6.08 9.00 15.73
N SER A 79 -5.09 8.16 15.45
CA SER A 79 -5.25 7.00 14.57
C SER A 79 -5.73 5.73 15.31
N PRO A 80 -6.61 4.91 14.70
CA PRO A 80 -6.92 3.57 15.22
C PRO A 80 -5.81 2.55 14.97
N SER A 81 -4.89 2.81 14.02
CA SER A 81 -3.84 1.86 13.63
C SER A 81 -2.96 1.39 14.79
N PRO A 82 -2.43 2.26 15.67
CA PRO A 82 -1.61 1.82 16.79
C PRO A 82 -2.32 0.89 17.76
N GLU A 83 -3.60 1.17 18.05
CA GLU A 83 -4.42 0.35 18.95
C GLU A 83 -4.66 -1.04 18.38
N ILE A 84 -4.97 -1.13 17.08
CA ILE A 84 -5.11 -2.39 16.36
C ILE A 84 -3.81 -3.21 16.49
N ILE A 85 -2.67 -2.60 16.16
CA ILE A 85 -1.36 -3.27 16.20
C ILE A 85 -1.01 -3.72 17.62
N TYR A 86 -1.23 -2.87 18.62
CA TYR A 86 -0.98 -3.18 20.02
C TYR A 86 -1.82 -4.37 20.48
N ARG A 87 -3.13 -4.34 20.25
CA ARG A 87 -4.04 -5.41 20.68
C ARG A 87 -3.79 -6.73 19.95
N ILE A 88 -3.43 -6.70 18.66
CA ILE A 88 -3.03 -7.92 17.94
C ILE A 88 -1.76 -8.50 18.57
N ARG A 89 -0.75 -7.66 18.83
CA ARG A 89 0.55 -8.08 19.38
C ARG A 89 0.44 -8.72 20.76
N HIS A 90 -0.47 -8.24 21.60
CA HIS A 90 -0.60 -8.66 22.99
C HIS A 90 -1.79 -9.59 23.27
N GLY A 91 -2.80 -9.60 22.40
CA GLY A 91 -4.03 -10.39 22.55
C GLY A 91 -4.04 -11.69 21.74
N PHE A 92 -3.14 -11.84 20.76
CA PHE A 92 -3.08 -13.02 19.90
C PHE A 92 -1.67 -13.61 19.86
N ASN A 93 -1.61 -14.91 19.58
CA ASN A 93 -0.40 -15.61 19.24
C ASN A 93 -0.02 -15.32 17.78
N VAL A 94 0.68 -14.20 17.57
CA VAL A 94 1.14 -13.73 16.26
C VAL A 94 2.63 -13.44 16.30
N GLU A 95 3.29 -13.66 15.17
CA GLU A 95 4.72 -13.41 14.99
C GLU A 95 4.97 -12.02 14.40
N PHE A 96 5.99 -11.34 14.93
CA PHE A 96 6.56 -10.12 14.33
C PHE A 96 5.54 -9.06 13.86
N VAL A 97 4.57 -8.75 14.71
CA VAL A 97 3.49 -7.82 14.36
C VAL A 97 4.04 -6.40 14.24
N THR A 98 4.05 -5.88 13.02
CA THR A 98 4.39 -4.50 12.66
C THR A 98 3.23 -3.83 11.91
N GLN A 99 3.38 -2.55 11.59
CA GLN A 99 2.43 -1.88 10.70
C GLN A 99 2.43 -2.52 9.30
N ALA A 100 3.59 -2.96 8.80
CA ALA A 100 3.67 -3.66 7.52
C ALA A 100 2.95 -5.02 7.57
N TRP A 101 3.11 -5.77 8.67
CA TRP A 101 2.42 -7.05 8.88
C TRP A 101 0.90 -6.89 8.76
N THR A 102 0.35 -5.89 9.46
CA THR A 102 -1.10 -5.64 9.46
C THR A 102 -1.60 -5.19 8.09
N LYS A 103 -0.91 -4.27 7.41
CA LYS A 103 -1.26 -3.85 6.03
C LYS A 103 -1.36 -5.04 5.07
N PHE A 104 -0.39 -5.95 5.09
CA PHE A 104 -0.42 -7.09 4.18
C PHE A 104 -1.46 -8.13 4.58
N TYR A 105 -1.68 -8.34 5.88
CA TYR A 105 -2.76 -9.19 6.37
C TYR A 105 -4.14 -8.69 5.90
N GLU A 106 -4.35 -7.36 5.90
CA GLU A 106 -5.55 -6.75 5.32
C GLU A 106 -5.66 -7.02 3.82
N CYS A 107 -4.57 -6.92 3.06
CA CYS A 107 -4.56 -7.27 1.64
C CYS A 107 -4.95 -8.74 1.41
N LEU A 108 -4.36 -9.67 2.18
CA LEU A 108 -4.65 -11.11 2.08
C LEU A 108 -6.11 -11.44 2.44
N GLY A 109 -6.69 -10.73 3.41
CA GLY A 109 -8.09 -10.91 3.81
C GLY A 109 -9.10 -10.20 2.91
N SER A 110 -8.69 -9.18 2.15
CA SER A 110 -9.57 -8.38 1.29
C SER A 110 -9.63 -8.84 -0.17
N PHE A 111 -8.61 -9.56 -0.63
CA PHE A 111 -8.42 -9.90 -2.05
C PHE A 111 -8.07 -11.37 -2.22
N CYS A 112 -8.32 -11.91 -3.43
CA CYS A 112 -8.08 -13.31 -3.75
C CYS A 112 -6.62 -13.57 -4.16
N LEU A 113 -5.68 -13.07 -3.35
CA LEU A 113 -4.24 -13.18 -3.60
C LEU A 113 -3.72 -14.62 -3.52
N ILE A 114 -4.34 -15.42 -2.65
CA ILE A 114 -4.01 -16.82 -2.45
C ILE A 114 -5.24 -17.65 -2.87
N PRO A 115 -5.12 -18.54 -3.88
CA PRO A 115 -6.22 -19.34 -4.36
C PRO A 115 -6.94 -20.08 -3.24
N ASP A 116 -8.28 -20.08 -3.28
CA ASP A 116 -9.11 -20.89 -2.39
C ASP A 116 -9.35 -22.25 -3.07
N VAL A 117 -8.30 -23.06 -3.05
CA VAL A 117 -8.22 -24.33 -3.77
C VAL A 117 -8.40 -25.49 -2.80
N GLU A 118 -9.31 -26.39 -3.14
CA GLU A 118 -9.71 -27.47 -2.25
C GLU A 118 -8.58 -28.46 -1.98
N GLU A 119 -7.62 -28.62 -2.90
CA GLU A 119 -6.34 -29.30 -2.74
C GLU A 119 -5.46 -28.91 -3.94
N THR A 120 -4.34 -28.23 -3.74
CA THR A 120 -3.29 -28.17 -4.77
C THR A 120 -2.16 -29.09 -4.39
N GLN A 121 -1.82 -30.00 -5.29
CA GLN A 121 -0.53 -30.68 -5.27
C GLN A 121 0.61 -29.71 -5.62
N GLN A 122 0.29 -28.54 -6.19
CA GLN A 122 1.28 -27.53 -6.55
C GLN A 122 1.67 -26.67 -5.34
N PRO A 123 2.98 -26.43 -5.14
CA PRO A 123 3.47 -25.54 -4.10
C PRO A 123 3.05 -24.09 -4.38
N LEU A 124 2.79 -23.33 -3.31
CA LEU A 124 2.67 -21.89 -3.42
C LEU A 124 4.08 -21.29 -3.53
N ASN A 125 4.33 -20.53 -4.60
CA ASN A 125 5.58 -19.79 -4.78
C ASN A 125 5.34 -18.30 -4.60
N THR A 126 6.13 -17.62 -3.76
CA THR A 126 6.03 -16.16 -3.57
C THR A 126 7.39 -15.47 -3.59
N VAL A 127 7.45 -14.30 -4.20
CA VAL A 127 8.65 -13.45 -4.20
C VAL A 127 8.32 -12.12 -3.52
N HIS A 128 9.14 -11.72 -2.55
CA HIS A 128 8.98 -10.49 -1.78
C HIS A 128 10.13 -9.54 -2.07
N LEU A 129 9.89 -8.50 -2.88
CA LEU A 129 10.88 -7.51 -3.23
C LEU A 129 10.88 -6.38 -2.19
N CYS A 130 12.05 -5.83 -1.86
CA CYS A 130 12.20 -4.71 -0.92
C CYS A 130 11.57 -4.98 0.46
N GLU A 131 11.65 -6.21 0.95
CA GLU A 131 10.77 -6.74 2.01
C GLU A 131 11.30 -6.53 3.45
N ALA A 132 12.57 -6.15 3.63
CA ALA A 132 13.12 -6.03 4.97
C ALA A 132 12.23 -5.15 5.87
N PRO A 133 11.92 -5.59 7.10
CA PRO A 133 12.52 -6.71 7.83
C PRO A 133 11.84 -8.10 7.70
N GLY A 134 10.90 -8.31 6.76
CA GLY A 134 10.23 -9.61 6.58
C GLY A 134 8.80 -9.69 7.13
N ALA A 135 8.14 -8.54 7.32
CA ALA A 135 6.82 -8.48 7.92
C ALA A 135 5.71 -9.09 7.04
N PHE A 136 5.76 -8.92 5.72
CA PHE A 136 4.79 -9.51 4.78
C PHE A 136 4.98 -11.01 4.68
N VAL A 137 6.22 -11.50 4.71
CA VAL A 137 6.53 -12.95 4.75
C VAL A 137 5.89 -13.58 5.98
N VAL A 138 6.06 -12.97 7.15
CA VAL A 138 5.48 -13.47 8.40
C VAL A 138 3.94 -13.35 8.40
N ALA A 139 3.38 -12.27 7.86
CA ALA A 139 1.92 -12.13 7.71
C ALA A 139 1.34 -13.19 6.78
N LEU A 140 2.03 -13.51 5.68
CA LEU A 140 1.63 -14.57 4.77
C LEU A 140 1.70 -15.94 5.46
N ASN A 141 2.79 -16.26 6.16
CA ASN A 141 2.86 -17.51 6.94
C ASN A 141 1.65 -17.65 7.86
N HIS A 142 1.36 -16.59 8.63
CA HIS A 142 0.23 -16.59 9.54
C HIS A 142 -1.08 -16.85 8.79
N PHE A 143 -1.34 -16.13 7.68
CA PHE A 143 -2.54 -16.31 6.88
C PHE A 143 -2.65 -17.71 6.29
N LEU A 144 -1.56 -18.28 5.76
CA LEU A 144 -1.57 -19.62 5.19
C LEU A 144 -1.94 -20.68 6.24
N LYS A 145 -1.37 -20.58 7.44
CA LYS A 145 -1.59 -21.57 8.51
C LYS A 145 -2.96 -21.44 9.18
N THR A 146 -3.59 -20.29 9.10
CA THR A 146 -4.93 -20.03 9.69
C THR A 146 -6.05 -20.20 8.66
N HIS A 147 -5.87 -19.68 7.44
CA HIS A 147 -6.92 -19.56 6.42
C HIS A 147 -6.73 -20.45 5.19
N ARG A 148 -5.51 -20.95 4.93
CA ARG A 148 -5.19 -21.77 3.74
C ARG A 148 -4.46 -23.05 4.13
N LYS A 149 -4.97 -23.73 5.16
CA LYS A 149 -4.40 -24.96 5.77
C LYS A 149 -4.13 -26.10 4.77
N ARG A 150 -4.75 -26.05 3.60
CA ARG A 150 -4.61 -27.05 2.53
C ARG A 150 -3.36 -26.83 1.66
N ILE A 151 -2.73 -25.66 1.72
CA ILE A 151 -1.43 -25.39 1.09
C ILE A 151 -0.34 -26.05 1.95
N LYS A 152 0.19 -27.18 1.47
CA LYS A 152 1.19 -27.99 2.19
C LYS A 152 2.60 -27.47 2.02
N GLU A 153 2.93 -26.97 0.83
CA GLU A 153 4.26 -26.49 0.48
C GLU A 153 4.19 -25.01 0.07
N TRP A 154 5.06 -24.20 0.70
CA TRP A 154 5.23 -22.79 0.40
C TRP A 154 6.72 -22.52 0.24
N SER A 155 7.12 -22.22 -0.99
CA SER A 155 8.47 -21.78 -1.32
C SER A 155 8.46 -20.27 -1.50
N TRP A 156 9.42 -19.59 -0.89
CA TRP A 156 9.52 -18.14 -1.00
C TRP A 156 10.96 -17.68 -1.07
N CYS A 157 11.16 -16.55 -1.73
CA CYS A 157 12.39 -15.78 -1.66
C CYS A 157 12.07 -14.32 -1.36
N ALA A 158 13.01 -13.63 -0.73
CA ALA A 158 12.89 -12.22 -0.45
C ALA A 158 14.20 -11.50 -0.75
N SER A 159 14.09 -10.24 -1.15
CA SER A 159 15.23 -9.32 -1.28
C SER A 159 14.98 -8.09 -0.42
N THR A 160 16.06 -7.43 -0.02
CA THR A 160 16.01 -6.16 0.71
C THR A 160 16.59 -5.06 -0.16
N LEU A 161 16.09 -3.85 0.02
CA LEU A 161 16.65 -2.64 -0.57
C LEU A 161 16.75 -1.58 0.52
N ASN A 162 17.94 -0.99 0.66
CA ASN A 162 18.11 0.21 1.48
C ASN A 162 17.94 1.44 0.57
N VAL A 163 16.84 2.17 0.74
CA VAL A 163 16.51 3.33 -0.09
C VAL A 163 16.83 4.60 0.70
N TYR A 164 17.88 5.33 0.30
CA TYR A 164 18.35 6.55 0.98
C TYR A 164 17.52 7.82 0.66
N TYR A 165 16.20 7.73 0.47
CA TYR A 165 15.37 8.83 -0.04
C TYR A 165 14.21 9.24 0.89
N GLU A 166 14.38 9.17 2.20
CA GLU A 166 13.31 9.52 3.16
C GLU A 166 13.01 11.04 3.26
N ASP A 167 13.88 11.91 2.72
CA ASP A 167 13.85 13.35 3.00
C ASP A 167 13.01 14.21 2.04
N ALA A 168 12.31 13.61 1.05
CA ALA A 168 11.52 14.36 0.05
C ALA A 168 10.11 13.77 -0.17
N PRO A 169 9.18 13.91 0.80
CA PRO A 169 7.84 13.33 0.70
C PRO A 169 6.98 13.91 -0.43
N ASP A 170 7.27 15.13 -0.89
CA ASP A 170 6.50 15.82 -1.94
C ASP A 170 6.85 15.35 -3.36
N CYS A 171 8.05 14.77 -3.54
CA CYS A 171 8.56 14.23 -4.81
C CYS A 171 8.75 12.71 -4.76
N GLN A 172 8.12 12.04 -3.78
CA GLN A 172 8.33 10.62 -3.52
C GLN A 172 7.95 9.78 -4.74
N GLU A 173 6.87 10.14 -5.44
CA GLU A 173 6.41 9.45 -6.65
C GLU A 173 7.48 9.39 -7.74
N GLU A 174 8.11 10.53 -8.05
CA GLU A 174 9.18 10.64 -9.05
C GLU A 174 10.44 9.89 -8.60
N LEU A 175 10.79 10.01 -7.32
CA LEU A 175 12.00 9.40 -6.77
C LEU A 175 11.93 7.87 -6.87
N VAL A 176 10.80 7.26 -6.52
CA VAL A 176 10.64 5.79 -6.51
C VAL A 176 10.11 5.21 -7.83
N SER A 177 9.78 6.04 -8.83
CA SER A 177 9.24 5.60 -10.13
C SER A 177 10.06 4.48 -10.80
N HIS A 178 11.39 4.62 -10.85
CA HIS A 178 12.32 3.62 -11.37
C HIS A 178 12.28 2.29 -10.59
N LEU A 179 12.09 2.35 -9.27
CA LEU A 179 11.97 1.16 -8.42
C LEU A 179 10.65 0.44 -8.70
N HIS A 180 9.53 1.16 -8.82
CA HIS A 180 8.26 0.56 -9.21
C HIS A 180 8.33 -0.13 -10.57
N LEU A 181 9.04 0.47 -11.54
CA LEU A 181 9.26 -0.14 -12.84
C LEU A 181 10.13 -1.41 -12.74
N ALA A 182 11.21 -1.37 -11.95
CA ALA A 182 12.08 -2.53 -11.72
C ALA A 182 11.34 -3.70 -11.06
N GLU A 183 10.56 -3.42 -10.00
CA GLU A 183 9.73 -4.42 -9.31
C GLU A 183 8.67 -5.01 -10.26
N THR A 184 8.07 -4.18 -11.10
CA THR A 184 7.09 -4.64 -12.10
C THR A 184 7.74 -5.52 -13.16
N VAL A 185 8.91 -5.14 -13.70
CA VAL A 185 9.64 -5.97 -14.68
C VAL A 185 10.02 -7.32 -14.06
N ALA A 186 10.53 -7.31 -12.82
CA ALA A 186 10.85 -8.54 -12.10
C ALA A 186 9.62 -9.42 -11.91
N ALA A 187 8.50 -8.84 -11.44
CA ALA A 187 7.24 -9.56 -11.27
C ALA A 187 6.74 -10.16 -12.60
N LEU A 188 6.68 -9.38 -13.68
CA LEU A 188 6.12 -9.86 -14.95
C LEU A 188 6.98 -10.93 -15.65
N ARG A 189 8.29 -10.97 -15.39
CA ARG A 189 9.17 -12.05 -15.87
C ARG A 189 8.98 -13.37 -15.13
N ILE A 190 8.65 -13.33 -13.84
CA ILE A 190 8.59 -14.55 -12.99
C ILE A 190 7.16 -15.04 -12.72
N LEU A 191 6.17 -14.16 -12.81
CA LEU A 191 4.80 -14.48 -12.42
C LEU A 191 4.17 -15.47 -13.39
N ALA A 192 3.51 -16.50 -12.86
CA ALA A 192 2.71 -17.43 -13.66
C ALA A 192 1.43 -16.74 -14.19
N LEU A 193 0.85 -17.27 -15.28
CA LEU A 193 -0.53 -16.91 -15.63
C LEU A 193 -1.46 -17.28 -14.46
N GLY A 194 -2.41 -16.41 -14.17
CA GLY A 194 -3.27 -16.48 -12.98
C GLY A 194 -2.58 -16.05 -11.68
N GLY A 195 -1.30 -15.68 -11.70
CA GLY A 195 -0.59 -15.15 -10.53
C GLY A 195 -1.07 -13.74 -10.15
N CYS A 196 -0.80 -13.35 -8.89
CA CYS A 196 -1.14 -12.04 -8.36
C CYS A 196 0.12 -11.21 -8.08
N PHE A 197 -0.02 -9.88 -8.14
CA PHE A 197 1.04 -8.92 -7.85
C PHE A 197 0.51 -7.82 -6.92
N VAL A 198 1.27 -7.50 -5.87
CA VAL A 198 0.93 -6.45 -4.90
C VAL A 198 2.08 -5.45 -4.90
N LEU A 199 1.78 -4.21 -5.28
CA LEU A 199 2.79 -3.15 -5.38
C LEU A 199 2.40 -2.00 -4.45
N LYS A 200 3.30 -1.63 -3.53
CA LYS A 200 3.13 -0.40 -2.76
C LYS A 200 3.43 0.79 -3.67
N MET A 201 2.54 1.78 -3.69
CA MET A 201 2.73 3.03 -4.39
C MET A 201 2.30 4.21 -3.49
N PHE A 202 2.41 5.42 -4.01
CA PHE A 202 2.03 6.64 -3.32
C PHE A 202 0.91 7.36 -4.08
N THR A 203 1.25 8.46 -4.75
CA THR A 203 0.35 9.18 -5.64
C THR A 203 0.46 8.65 -7.08
N PHE A 204 -0.46 9.11 -7.95
CA PHE A 204 -0.48 8.76 -9.39
C PHE A 204 -0.58 10.02 -10.26
N PHE A 205 0.19 11.06 -9.94
CA PHE A 205 0.13 12.34 -10.63
C PHE A 205 1.10 12.44 -11.82
N GLU A 206 2.10 11.57 -11.87
CA GLU A 206 3.21 11.61 -12.83
C GLU A 206 3.05 10.59 -13.95
N SER A 207 3.59 10.90 -15.14
CA SER A 207 3.48 10.04 -16.32
C SER A 207 3.96 8.61 -16.08
N SER A 208 4.98 8.41 -15.24
CA SER A 208 5.48 7.08 -14.86
C SER A 208 4.40 6.23 -14.19
N SER A 209 3.68 6.81 -13.23
CA SER A 209 2.62 6.11 -12.49
C SER A 209 1.38 5.91 -13.34
N ILE A 210 0.99 6.93 -14.11
CA ILE A 210 -0.14 6.85 -15.06
C ILE A 210 0.07 5.67 -16.02
N CYS A 211 1.25 5.60 -16.66
CA CYS A 211 1.56 4.53 -17.60
C CYS A 211 1.65 3.16 -16.91
N LEU A 212 2.22 3.10 -15.70
CA LEU A 212 2.34 1.85 -14.96
C LEU A 212 0.96 1.28 -14.59
N ILE A 213 0.04 2.10 -14.08
CA ILE A 213 -1.33 1.66 -13.77
C ILE A 213 -2.03 1.22 -15.06
N TYR A 214 -1.87 1.94 -16.17
CA TYR A 214 -2.44 1.52 -17.45
C TYR A 214 -1.93 0.14 -17.89
N LEU A 215 -0.61 -0.09 -17.81
CA LEU A 215 0.00 -1.40 -18.10
C LEU A 215 -0.66 -2.50 -17.28
N LEU A 216 -0.72 -2.33 -15.95
CA LEU A 216 -1.26 -3.33 -15.04
C LEU A 216 -2.74 -3.63 -15.35
N THR A 217 -3.55 -2.59 -15.60
CA THR A 217 -4.97 -2.75 -15.95
C THR A 217 -5.20 -3.48 -17.28
N CYS A 218 -4.22 -3.48 -18.19
CA CYS A 218 -4.32 -4.19 -19.47
C CYS A 218 -3.98 -5.69 -19.37
N ILE A 219 -3.18 -6.11 -18.39
CA ILE A 219 -2.61 -7.47 -18.33
C ILE A 219 -3.14 -8.33 -17.18
N PHE A 220 -3.69 -7.71 -16.14
CA PHE A 220 -4.35 -8.42 -15.04
C PHE A 220 -5.88 -8.41 -15.24
N LYS A 221 -6.54 -9.41 -14.67
CA LYS A 221 -8.01 -9.50 -14.67
C LYS A 221 -8.66 -8.42 -13.84
N SER A 222 -8.09 -8.13 -12.68
CA SER A 222 -8.59 -7.13 -11.72
C SER A 222 -7.43 -6.31 -11.18
N VAL A 223 -7.57 -4.99 -11.18
CA VAL A 223 -6.61 -4.05 -10.59
C VAL A 223 -7.35 -3.11 -9.65
N THR A 224 -7.04 -3.20 -8.36
CA THR A 224 -7.64 -2.39 -7.31
C THR A 224 -6.57 -1.59 -6.58
N VAL A 225 -6.77 -0.28 -6.42
CA VAL A 225 -5.97 0.53 -5.48
C VAL A 225 -6.62 0.43 -4.10
N PHE A 226 -5.83 0.13 -3.08
CA PHE A 226 -6.30 -0.12 -1.72
C PHE A 226 -5.45 0.63 -0.69
N LYS A 227 -6.09 1.29 0.29
CA LYS A 227 -5.42 1.86 1.46
C LYS A 227 -5.86 1.10 2.72
N PRO A 228 -5.03 0.18 3.25
CA PRO A 228 -5.32 -0.53 4.49
C PRO A 228 -5.57 0.43 5.67
N VAL A 229 -6.42 0.05 6.64
CA VAL A 229 -6.71 0.85 7.84
C VAL A 229 -5.46 1.11 8.66
N THR A 230 -4.52 0.16 8.65
CA THR A 230 -3.26 0.28 9.38
C THR A 230 -2.21 1.09 8.63
N SER A 231 -2.48 1.58 7.42
CA SER A 231 -1.66 2.63 6.80
C SER A 231 -1.98 4.00 7.40
N LYS A 232 -0.97 4.86 7.57
CA LYS A 232 -1.19 6.19 8.17
C LYS A 232 -2.14 7.00 7.28
N GLY A 233 -3.24 7.49 7.85
CA GLY A 233 -4.28 8.18 7.08
C GLY A 233 -3.79 9.44 6.35
N GLY A 234 -2.86 10.19 6.95
CA GLY A 234 -2.31 11.42 6.38
C GLY A 234 -1.18 11.23 5.36
N ASN A 235 -0.72 9.99 5.11
CA ASN A 235 0.29 9.72 4.09
C ASN A 235 -0.34 9.33 2.75
N SER A 236 0.46 9.40 1.68
CA SER A 236 0.01 9.04 0.34
C SER A 236 0.10 7.54 0.05
N GLU A 237 0.54 6.70 1.00
CA GLU A 237 0.78 5.28 0.76
C GLU A 237 -0.52 4.53 0.43
N VAL A 238 -0.49 3.78 -0.66
CA VAL A 238 -1.53 2.88 -1.15
C VAL A 238 -0.90 1.61 -1.71
N TYR A 239 -1.71 0.59 -1.94
CA TYR A 239 -1.30 -0.67 -2.56
C TYR A 239 -2.10 -0.90 -3.84
N VAL A 240 -1.42 -1.16 -4.94
CA VAL A 240 -2.02 -1.61 -6.19
C VAL A 240 -2.07 -3.13 -6.16
N ILE A 241 -3.28 -3.66 -6.09
CA ILE A 241 -3.59 -5.08 -6.00
C ILE A 241 -3.97 -5.57 -7.40
N CYS A 242 -3.11 -6.39 -7.99
CA CYS A 242 -3.30 -6.97 -9.31
C CYS A 242 -3.61 -8.46 -9.16
N GLU A 243 -4.83 -8.87 -9.51
CA GLU A 243 -5.29 -10.26 -9.38
C GLU A 243 -5.35 -10.91 -10.76
N TYR A 244 -4.80 -12.12 -10.84
CA TYR A 244 -4.83 -13.02 -12.00
C TYR A 244 -4.24 -12.41 -13.28
N LEU A 245 -2.93 -12.58 -13.48
CA LEU A 245 -2.25 -12.24 -14.74
C LEU A 245 -2.87 -13.04 -15.90
N GLU A 246 -3.46 -12.35 -16.88
CA GLU A 246 -4.13 -12.99 -18.03
C GLU A 246 -3.22 -13.06 -19.25
N ASN A 247 -2.37 -12.05 -19.45
CA ASN A 247 -1.54 -11.92 -20.64
C ASN A 247 -0.07 -11.79 -20.27
N ARG A 248 0.77 -12.66 -20.83
CA ARG A 248 2.23 -12.47 -20.77
C ARG A 248 2.65 -11.45 -21.80
N LEU A 249 3.48 -10.50 -21.37
CA LEU A 249 4.20 -9.62 -22.28
C LEU A 249 5.26 -10.44 -23.03
N ASN A 250 5.52 -10.08 -24.28
CA ASN A 250 6.63 -10.68 -25.02
C ASN A 250 7.98 -10.20 -24.46
N GLU A 251 9.04 -10.95 -24.76
CA GLU A 251 10.38 -10.66 -24.26
C GLU A 251 10.91 -9.30 -24.75
N ASP A 252 10.58 -8.88 -25.97
CA ASP A 252 11.02 -7.58 -26.50
C ASP A 252 10.45 -6.41 -25.70
N PHE A 253 9.18 -6.50 -25.28
CA PHE A 253 8.51 -5.51 -24.45
C PHE A 253 9.16 -5.45 -23.06
N LEU A 254 9.39 -6.61 -22.43
CA LEU A 254 10.03 -6.70 -21.11
C LEU A 254 11.49 -6.24 -21.15
N GLU A 255 12.22 -6.53 -22.24
CA GLU A 255 13.59 -6.09 -22.45
C GLU A 255 13.67 -4.57 -22.67
N LYS A 256 12.71 -4.01 -23.41
CA LYS A 256 12.59 -2.55 -23.59
C LYS A 256 12.32 -1.84 -22.25
N MET A 257 11.46 -2.41 -21.41
CA MET A 257 11.23 -1.92 -20.04
C MET A 257 12.51 -2.01 -19.20
N PHE A 258 13.18 -3.17 -19.20
CA PHE A 258 14.38 -3.41 -18.42
C PHE A 258 15.51 -2.43 -18.76
N LYS A 259 15.78 -2.20 -20.06
CA LYS A 259 16.79 -1.24 -20.54
C LYS A 259 16.49 0.20 -20.15
N ASN A 260 15.24 0.53 -19.85
CA ASN A 260 14.80 1.88 -19.50
C ASN A 260 14.50 2.08 -18.00
N ILE A 261 14.78 1.10 -17.13
CA ILE A 261 14.57 1.25 -15.67
C ILE A 261 15.24 2.53 -15.14
N SER A 262 16.47 2.80 -15.58
CA SER A 262 17.23 3.99 -15.14
C SER A 262 16.90 5.27 -15.92
N ASN A 263 16.05 5.20 -16.94
CA ASN A 263 15.71 6.35 -17.79
C ASN A 263 14.60 7.19 -17.13
N ARG A 264 15.00 8.26 -16.45
CA ARG A 264 14.06 9.16 -15.75
C ARG A 264 13.39 10.20 -16.65
N ASN A 265 13.80 10.33 -17.91
CA ASN A 265 13.39 11.44 -18.78
C ASN A 265 12.34 11.06 -19.83
N ALA A 266 12.03 9.77 -19.97
CA ALA A 266 11.14 9.26 -21.00
C ALA A 266 9.87 8.66 -20.40
N ALA A 267 8.72 9.02 -20.98
CA ALA A 267 7.45 8.43 -20.62
C ALA A 267 7.39 6.99 -21.10
N PHE A 268 6.89 6.08 -20.26
CA PHE A 268 6.76 4.68 -20.64
C PHE A 268 5.83 4.49 -21.85
N PHE A 269 4.68 5.17 -21.84
CA PHE A 269 3.78 5.28 -22.99
C PHE A 269 3.65 6.73 -23.46
N PRO A 270 3.54 6.98 -24.78
CA PRO A 270 3.08 8.26 -25.30
C PRO A 270 1.70 8.63 -24.74
N ALA A 271 1.49 9.89 -24.35
CA ALA A 271 0.22 10.33 -23.76
C ALA A 271 -0.99 10.05 -24.67
N VAL A 272 -0.81 10.14 -26.00
CA VAL A 272 -1.86 9.87 -27.00
C VAL A 272 -2.35 8.42 -26.99
N GLN A 273 -1.55 7.48 -26.46
CA GLN A 273 -1.90 6.07 -26.38
C GLN A 273 -2.76 5.74 -25.16
N LEU A 274 -2.96 6.69 -24.24
CA LEU A 274 -3.75 6.48 -23.04
C LEU A 274 -5.24 6.76 -23.34
N PRO A 275 -6.13 5.78 -23.18
CA PRO A 275 -7.56 5.97 -23.42
C PRO A 275 -8.17 7.01 -22.47
N ARG A 276 -9.09 7.84 -22.98
CA ARG A 276 -9.74 8.90 -22.19
C ARG A 276 -10.55 8.36 -21.01
N ASP A 277 -11.20 7.22 -21.21
CA ASP A 277 -11.99 6.53 -20.19
C ASP A 277 -11.12 5.88 -19.12
N PHE A 278 -9.91 5.43 -19.46
CA PHE A 278 -8.90 5.06 -18.47
C PHE A 278 -8.48 6.28 -17.64
N LEU A 279 -8.14 7.40 -18.29
CA LEU A 279 -7.77 8.63 -17.59
C LEU A 279 -8.88 9.13 -16.66
N GLN A 280 -10.15 9.05 -17.08
CA GLN A 280 -11.29 9.39 -16.24
C GLN A 280 -11.38 8.54 -14.97
N GLN A 281 -11.12 7.23 -15.08
CA GLN A 281 -11.06 6.35 -13.92
C GLN A 281 -9.86 6.69 -13.01
N LEU A 282 -8.71 7.02 -13.60
CA LEU A 282 -7.54 7.44 -12.84
C LEU A 282 -7.77 8.76 -12.09
N TYR A 283 -8.46 9.73 -12.70
CA TYR A 283 -8.86 10.98 -12.05
C TYR A 283 -9.80 10.73 -10.86
N ALA A 284 -10.79 9.83 -11.02
CA ALA A 284 -11.68 9.45 -9.93
C ALA A 284 -10.91 8.76 -8.79
N CYS A 285 -10.02 7.82 -9.11
CA CYS A 285 -9.17 7.14 -8.14
C CYS A 285 -8.31 8.14 -7.35
N THR A 286 -7.51 8.95 -8.06
CA THR A 286 -6.62 9.95 -7.44
C THR A 286 -7.38 10.99 -6.63
N GLY A 287 -8.52 11.46 -7.13
CA GLY A 287 -9.40 12.38 -6.41
C GLY A 287 -9.93 11.81 -5.10
N MET A 288 -10.36 10.53 -5.09
CA MET A 288 -10.83 9.86 -3.88
C MET A 288 -9.73 9.72 -2.81
N PHE A 289 -8.56 9.19 -3.16
CA PHE A 289 -7.47 9.01 -2.20
C PHE A 289 -6.91 10.35 -1.70
N SER A 290 -6.79 11.35 -2.59
CA SER A 290 -6.35 12.70 -2.21
C SER A 290 -7.35 13.35 -1.26
N LYS A 291 -8.66 13.22 -1.52
CA LYS A 291 -9.68 13.74 -0.63
C LYS A 291 -9.61 13.11 0.75
N TRP A 292 -9.51 11.78 0.85
CA TRP A 292 -9.37 11.12 2.16
C TRP A 292 -8.12 11.55 2.92
N GLN A 293 -7.01 11.78 2.22
CA GLN A 293 -5.78 12.25 2.84
C GLN A 293 -5.93 13.69 3.35
N ILE A 294 -6.51 14.59 2.53
CA ILE A 294 -6.80 15.98 2.92
C ILE A 294 -7.71 16.02 4.14
N ASP A 295 -8.83 15.29 4.11
CA ASP A 295 -9.80 15.24 5.21
C ASP A 295 -9.12 14.79 6.53
N VAL A 296 -8.18 13.83 6.47
CA VAL A 296 -7.40 13.39 7.65
C VAL A 296 -6.41 14.45 8.12
N ILE A 297 -5.67 15.10 7.21
CA ILE A 297 -4.71 16.14 7.58
C ILE A 297 -5.43 17.32 8.23
N GLU A 298 -6.50 17.82 7.61
CA GLU A 298 -7.26 18.95 8.12
C GLU A 298 -7.98 18.62 9.43
N GLY A 299 -8.49 17.40 9.59
CA GLY A 299 -9.06 16.92 10.85
C GLY A 299 -8.04 16.87 12.01
N ASN A 300 -6.81 16.42 11.73
CA ASN A 300 -5.74 16.44 12.73
C ASN A 300 -5.31 17.87 13.05
N ILE A 301 -5.19 18.77 12.06
CA ILE A 301 -4.88 20.18 12.30
C ILE A 301 -5.94 20.83 13.20
N ALA A 302 -7.23 20.55 12.95
CA ALA A 302 -8.32 21.12 13.72
C ALA A 302 -8.37 20.63 15.19
N THR A 303 -7.84 19.43 15.46
CA THR A 303 -7.82 18.85 16.82
C THR A 303 -6.45 18.94 17.49
N PHE A 304 -5.48 19.59 16.84
CA PHE A 304 -4.12 19.73 17.35
C PHE A 304 -4.09 20.73 18.51
N ASP A 305 -3.86 20.20 19.72
CA ASP A 305 -3.64 20.97 20.94
C ASP A 305 -2.30 20.55 21.53
N ARG A 306 -1.33 21.47 21.53
CA ARG A 306 0.04 21.23 22.00
C ARG A 306 0.09 20.94 23.50
N ASP A 307 -0.80 21.53 24.29
CA ASP A 307 -0.79 21.40 25.74
C ASP A 307 -1.52 20.12 26.21
N ASN A 308 -2.30 19.49 25.33
CA ASN A 308 -3.12 18.31 25.65
C ASN A 308 -3.01 17.17 24.60
N ILE A 309 -1.80 16.91 24.08
CA ILE A 309 -1.56 15.94 22.99
C ILE A 309 -2.05 14.52 23.33
N ASP A 310 -2.00 14.14 24.61
CA ASP A 310 -2.41 12.82 25.11
C ASP A 310 -3.90 12.72 25.44
N LYS A 311 -4.62 13.85 25.40
CA LYS A 311 -6.04 13.87 25.73
C LYS A 311 -6.84 13.24 24.60
N MET A 312 -7.33 12.04 24.84
CA MET A 312 -8.26 11.34 23.95
C MET A 312 -9.69 11.51 24.46
N SER A 313 -10.63 11.83 23.57
CA SER A 313 -12.05 11.79 23.90
C SER A 313 -12.51 10.35 24.12
N GLU A 314 -13.53 10.17 24.95
CA GLU A 314 -14.14 8.86 25.18
C GLU A 314 -14.66 8.25 23.86
N ASP A 315 -15.24 9.08 22.99
CA ASP A 315 -15.68 8.69 21.65
C ASP A 315 -14.53 8.13 20.79
N LEU A 316 -13.34 8.75 20.84
CA LEU A 316 -12.18 8.28 20.10
C LEU A 316 -11.69 6.94 20.64
N VAL A 317 -11.65 6.76 21.96
CA VAL A 317 -11.29 5.47 22.59
C VAL A 317 -12.26 4.37 22.15
N ASN A 318 -13.57 4.64 22.21
CA ASN A 318 -14.61 3.72 21.77
C ASN A 318 -14.49 3.40 20.28
N PHE A 319 -14.22 4.39 19.44
CA PHE A 319 -14.00 4.20 18.01
C PHE A 319 -12.79 3.31 17.71
N LYS A 320 -11.64 3.53 18.37
CA LYS A 320 -10.45 2.69 18.20
C LYS A 320 -10.69 1.25 18.63
N GLN A 321 -11.41 1.05 19.73
CA GLN A 321 -11.79 -0.28 20.19
C GLN A 321 -12.72 -0.97 19.18
N ALA A 322 -13.71 -0.27 18.66
CA ALA A 322 -14.60 -0.79 17.63
C ALA A 322 -13.85 -1.13 16.33
N ALA A 323 -12.87 -0.30 15.92
CA ALA A 323 -12.02 -0.56 14.77
C ALA A 323 -11.18 -1.84 14.95
N PHE A 324 -10.65 -2.10 16.14
CA PHE A 324 -9.98 -3.37 16.43
C PHE A 324 -10.92 -4.58 16.31
N PHE A 325 -12.12 -4.52 16.87
CA PHE A 325 -13.07 -5.62 16.76
C PHE A 325 -13.50 -5.86 15.31
N GLU A 326 -13.73 -4.79 14.55
CA GLU A 326 -14.06 -4.89 13.13
C GLU A 326 -12.89 -5.47 12.34
N PHE A 327 -11.64 -5.10 12.64
CA PHE A 327 -10.45 -5.72 12.03
C PHE A 327 -10.44 -7.25 12.25
N CYS A 328 -10.58 -7.68 13.50
CA CYS A 328 -10.56 -9.10 13.87
C CYS A 328 -11.71 -9.87 13.19
N LYS A 329 -12.90 -9.28 13.14
CA LYS A 329 -14.08 -9.86 12.52
C LYS A 329 -13.95 -9.96 11.00
N ARG A 330 -13.59 -8.85 10.35
CA ARG A 330 -13.50 -8.72 8.88
C ARG A 330 -12.43 -9.62 8.31
N TYR A 331 -11.27 -9.69 8.95
CA TYR A 331 -10.13 -10.48 8.49
C TYR A 331 -9.97 -11.83 9.22
N LYS A 332 -10.95 -12.20 10.05
CA LYS A 332 -11.04 -13.49 10.76
C LYS A 332 -9.73 -13.87 11.46
N LEU A 333 -9.13 -12.92 12.18
CA LEU A 333 -7.84 -13.12 12.84
C LEU A 333 -7.89 -14.28 13.84
N GLU A 334 -6.96 -15.23 13.72
CA GLU A 334 -6.85 -16.42 14.57
C GLU A 334 -5.48 -16.50 15.26
N ASN A 335 -5.37 -17.35 16.29
CA ASN A 335 -4.08 -17.65 16.91
C ASN A 335 -3.24 -18.58 16.02
N LEU A 336 -1.97 -18.28 15.83
CA LEU A 336 -1.04 -19.16 15.13
C LEU A 336 -0.52 -20.27 16.07
N PRO A 337 -0.58 -21.56 15.69
CA PRO A 337 0.03 -22.62 16.48
C PRO A 337 1.56 -22.45 16.59
N GLU A 338 2.14 -22.72 17.76
CA GLU A 338 3.59 -22.49 17.97
C GLU A 338 4.49 -23.24 17.00
N LYS A 339 4.11 -24.48 16.66
CA LYS A 339 4.81 -25.32 15.68
C LYS A 339 4.78 -24.79 14.24
N ALA A 340 3.91 -23.82 13.95
CA ALA A 340 3.74 -23.23 12.63
C ALA A 340 4.50 -21.90 12.47
N ARG A 341 5.19 -21.45 13.52
CA ARG A 341 5.99 -20.23 13.54
C ARG A 341 7.24 -20.38 12.68
N ILE A 342 7.61 -19.32 11.95
CA ILE A 342 8.85 -19.24 11.15
C ILE A 342 9.86 -18.24 11.72
N THR A 343 9.49 -17.51 12.76
CA THR A 343 10.32 -16.57 13.50
C THR A 343 9.96 -16.59 15.00
N LYS A 344 10.69 -15.83 15.81
CA LYS A 344 10.37 -15.68 17.24
C LYS A 344 9.28 -14.62 17.44
N PRO A 345 8.32 -14.81 18.36
CA PRO A 345 7.33 -13.79 18.66
C PRO A 345 8.02 -12.52 19.17
N ASN A 346 7.60 -11.36 18.62
CA ASN A 346 7.97 -10.02 19.09
C ASN A 346 9.47 -9.68 19.17
N VAL A 347 10.35 -10.41 18.46
CA VAL A 347 11.76 -10.04 18.34
C VAL A 347 11.90 -8.99 17.24
N VAL A 348 11.91 -7.71 17.61
CA VAL A 348 12.53 -6.66 16.79
C VAL A 348 13.98 -6.56 17.26
N PRO A 349 14.98 -7.01 16.46
CA PRO A 349 16.38 -6.92 16.84
C PRO A 349 16.74 -5.48 17.21
N SER A 350 17.59 -5.30 18.23
CA SER A 350 17.97 -3.97 18.74
C SER A 350 18.53 -3.05 17.63
N TYR A 351 19.24 -3.62 16.65
CA TYR A 351 19.78 -2.88 15.51
C TYR A 351 18.71 -2.37 14.52
N MET A 352 17.51 -2.96 14.49
CA MET A 352 16.37 -2.43 13.72
C MET A 352 15.66 -1.28 14.44
N ARG A 353 15.85 -1.15 15.77
CA ARG A 353 15.39 0.04 16.51
C ARG A 353 16.28 1.25 16.22
N SER A 354 17.49 1.00 15.71
CA SER A 354 18.54 1.96 15.42
C SER A 354 18.83 2.04 13.92
N SER A 355 17.80 2.09 13.06
CA SER A 355 17.98 3.04 11.97
C SER A 355 17.91 4.39 12.68
N PRO A 356 19.03 5.10 12.89
CA PRO A 356 18.90 6.46 13.37
C PRO A 356 17.94 7.10 12.37
N ARG A 357 16.83 7.67 12.86
CA ARG A 357 16.31 8.84 12.15
C ARG A 357 17.53 9.74 12.13
N ILE A 358 18.22 9.81 10.99
CA ILE A 358 19.37 10.67 10.87
C ILE A 358 18.80 12.04 11.20
N THR A 359 19.18 12.53 12.37
CA THR A 359 18.74 13.82 12.92
C THR A 359 19.30 14.98 12.10
N GLU A 360 20.03 14.70 11.02
CA GLU A 360 20.37 15.64 9.95
C GLU A 360 19.23 15.74 8.92
N GLY A 361 17.99 15.80 9.40
CA GLY A 361 16.87 16.34 8.63
C GLY A 361 16.91 17.87 8.71
N SER A 362 17.92 18.48 8.11
CA SER A 362 17.96 19.93 7.94
C SER A 362 17.17 20.25 6.67
N TYR A 363 15.97 20.80 6.86
CA TYR A 363 15.22 21.54 5.82
C TYR A 363 15.90 22.89 5.49
N THR A 364 17.23 22.97 5.72
CA THR A 364 18.08 24.15 5.64
C THR A 364 19.42 23.81 5.01
N GLU A 365 19.40 23.34 3.75
CA GLU A 365 20.58 23.49 2.88
C GLU A 365 20.15 24.22 1.60
N ARG A 366 20.13 25.54 1.72
CA ARG A 366 20.67 26.44 0.69
C ARG A 366 22.18 26.54 0.91
#